data_AF-A0A5S9DZR9-F1
#
_entry.id   AF-A0A5S9DZR9-F1
#
_cell.length_a   1.000
_cell.length_b   1.000
_cell.length_c   1.000
_cell.angle_alpha   90.00
_cell.angle_beta   90.00
_cell.angle_gamma   90.00
#
_symmetry.space_group_name_H-M   'P 1'
#
loop_
_entity.id
_entity.type
_entity.pdbx_description
1 polymer ?
#
loop_
_entity_poly.entity_id
_entity_poly.type
_entity_poly.pdbx_seq_one_letter_code
_entity_poly.pdbx_strand_id
1 'polypeptide(L)'
;MKKVTRYAAIGVISASLIGAVVCGLGYAAGLRINTTKSIPVGLYKISQKAPEKGDYVIFCPPEKAIFSLAQKRGYIGSGFCPGGYGEMMKRILAAKGDEVAFRDDGVYVNGQLLPYSKPLSADPGGP
;
A
#
# COMPACT_ATOMS: atom_id res chain seq x y z
N MET A 1 -1.90 -46.49 6.00
CA MET A 1 -2.68 -45.24 5.79
C MET A 1 -2.47 -44.22 6.91
N LYS A 2 -2.81 -44.49 8.19
CA LYS A 2 -2.65 -43.54 9.31
C LYS A 2 -1.23 -42.94 9.49
N LYS A 3 -0.16 -43.71 9.29
CA LYS A 3 1.23 -43.22 9.40
C LYS A 3 1.59 -42.21 8.28
N VAL A 4 1.17 -42.50 7.04
CA VAL A 4 1.43 -41.62 5.87
C VAL A 4 0.72 -40.28 6.05
N THR A 5 -0.54 -40.28 6.50
CA THR A 5 -1.29 -39.06 6.81
C THR A 5 -0.63 -38.23 7.92
N ARG A 6 -0.01 -38.87 8.93
CA ARG A 6 0.71 -38.17 10.01
C ARG A 6 1.99 -37.50 9.51
N TYR A 7 2.80 -38.17 8.69
CA TYR A 7 3.99 -37.55 8.12
C TYR A 7 3.66 -36.43 7.14
N ALA A 8 2.61 -36.58 6.33
CA ALA A 8 2.12 -35.51 5.47
C ALA A 8 1.66 -34.29 6.29
N ALA A 9 0.91 -34.50 7.38
CA ALA A 9 0.48 -33.43 8.26
C ALA A 9 1.66 -32.71 8.93
N ILE A 10 2.66 -33.45 9.43
CA ILE A 10 3.89 -32.88 9.99
C ILE A 10 4.63 -32.06 8.94
N GLY A 11 4.75 -32.58 7.71
CA GLY A 11 5.40 -31.87 6.61
C GLY A 11 4.73 -30.53 6.29
N VAL A 12 3.40 -30.51 6.22
CA VAL A 12 2.63 -29.27 5.97
C VAL A 12 2.82 -28.26 7.11
N ILE A 13 2.70 -28.71 8.37
CA ILE A 13 2.86 -27.83 9.54
C ILE A 13 4.27 -27.21 9.56
N SER A 14 5.30 -28.04 9.38
CA SER A 14 6.69 -27.59 9.34
C SER A 14 6.93 -26.57 8.21
N ALA A 15 6.42 -26.84 7.00
CA ALA A 15 6.55 -25.93 5.87
C ALA A 15 5.84 -24.58 6.13
N SER A 16 4.64 -24.59 6.71
CA SER A 16 3.91 -23.38 7.08
C SER A 16 4.65 -22.56 8.15
N LEU A 17 5.21 -23.22 9.18
CA LEU A 17 6.03 -22.58 10.20
C LEU A 17 7.28 -21.92 9.60
N ILE A 18 8.00 -22.64 8.75
CA ILE A 18 9.17 -22.10 8.05
C ILE A 18 8.78 -20.90 7.20
N GLY A 19 7.68 -21.00 6.43
CA GLY A 19 7.17 -19.90 5.62
C GLY A 19 6.84 -18.66 6.45
N ALA A 20 6.14 -18.83 7.57
CA ALA A 20 5.81 -17.72 8.47
C ALA A 20 7.06 -17.05 9.05
N VAL A 21 8.06 -17.83 9.46
CA VAL A 21 9.34 -17.32 9.98
C VAL A 21 10.08 -16.53 8.91
N VAL A 22 10.19 -17.06 7.69
CA VAL A 22 10.85 -16.37 6.56
C VAL A 22 10.15 -15.07 6.23
N CYS A 23 8.82 -15.05 6.16
CA CYS A 23 8.04 -13.84 5.93
C CYS A 23 8.23 -12.82 7.05
N GLY A 24 8.21 -13.25 8.30
CA GLY A 24 8.44 -12.40 9.48
C GLY A 24 9.83 -11.77 9.47
N LEU A 25 10.87 -12.56 9.21
CA LEU A 25 12.25 -12.07 9.08
C LEU A 25 12.41 -11.12 7.91
N GLY A 26 11.78 -11.40 6.77
CA GLY A 26 11.76 -10.52 5.61
C GLY A 26 11.12 -9.16 5.95
N TYR A 27 9.96 -9.18 6.62
CA TYR A 27 9.27 -7.96 7.05
C TYR A 27 10.10 -7.16 8.05
N ALA A 28 10.72 -7.83 9.02
CA ALA A 28 11.63 -7.21 10.00
C ALA A 28 12.88 -6.62 9.34
N ALA A 29 13.38 -7.27 8.28
CA ALA A 29 14.44 -6.72 7.45
C ALA A 29 13.96 -5.57 6.55
N GLY A 30 12.69 -5.15 6.61
CA GLY A 30 12.16 -4.04 5.82
C GLY A 30 11.68 -4.43 4.42
N LEU A 31 11.47 -5.71 4.14
CA LEU A 31 10.79 -6.12 2.90
C LEU A 31 9.29 -5.86 2.99
N ARG A 32 8.70 -5.39 1.89
CA ARG A 32 7.28 -5.10 1.76
C ARG A 32 6.77 -5.65 0.44
N ILE A 33 5.56 -6.18 0.42
CA ILE A 33 4.92 -6.68 -0.80
C ILE A 33 3.78 -5.72 -1.12
N ASN A 34 3.79 -5.16 -2.33
CA ASN A 34 2.63 -4.44 -2.85
C ASN A 34 1.85 -5.35 -3.80
N THR A 35 0.57 -5.53 -3.51
CA THR A 35 -0.39 -6.29 -4.33
C THR A 35 -1.43 -5.39 -5.01
N THR A 36 -1.39 -4.08 -4.75
CA THR A 36 -2.34 -3.11 -5.29
C THR A 36 -1.85 -2.51 -6.61
N LYS A 37 -2.77 -2.10 -7.49
CA LYS A 37 -2.43 -1.54 -8.81
C LYS A 37 -2.01 -0.06 -8.80
N SER A 38 -2.02 0.62 -7.64
CA SER A 38 -1.60 2.03 -7.58
C SER A 38 -0.09 2.22 -7.69
N ILE A 39 0.68 1.16 -7.46
CA ILE A 39 2.13 1.07 -7.55
C ILE A 39 2.41 -0.27 -8.26
N PRO A 40 3.54 -0.46 -8.97
CA PRO A 40 3.83 -1.76 -9.56
C PRO A 40 3.73 -2.89 -8.53
N VAL A 41 3.14 -4.02 -8.92
CA VAL A 41 3.04 -5.18 -8.04
C VAL A 41 4.43 -5.79 -7.89
N GLY A 42 4.85 -6.08 -6.67
CA GLY A 42 6.17 -6.64 -6.44
C GLY A 42 6.68 -6.57 -5.01
N LEU A 43 7.95 -6.94 -4.87
CA LEU A 43 8.72 -6.90 -3.62
C LEU A 43 9.53 -5.60 -3.56
N TYR A 44 9.40 -4.90 -2.44
CA TYR A 44 10.04 -3.62 -2.14
C TYR A 44 10.90 -3.74 -0.89
N LYS A 45 11.91 -2.87 -0.79
CA LYS A 45 12.77 -2.74 0.38
C LYS A 45 12.67 -1.32 0.93
N ILE A 46 12.40 -1.20 2.23
CA ILE A 46 12.44 0.10 2.92
C ILE A 46 13.88 0.63 2.89
N SER A 47 14.01 1.87 2.44
CA SER A 47 15.26 2.64 2.52
C SER A 47 15.27 3.50 3.77
N GLN A 48 16.48 3.79 4.29
CA GLN A 48 16.69 4.70 5.43
C GLN A 48 16.89 6.16 4.99
N LYS A 49 16.84 6.45 3.68
CA LYS A 49 16.97 7.82 3.18
C LYS A 49 15.73 8.65 3.51
N ALA A 50 15.92 9.97 3.61
CA ALA A 50 14.79 10.90 3.65
C ALA A 50 13.97 10.78 2.35
N PRO A 51 12.62 10.79 2.42
CA PRO A 51 11.78 10.70 1.23
C PRO A 51 11.92 11.94 0.33
N GLU A 52 12.01 11.71 -0.98
CA GLU A 52 12.16 12.74 -2.01
C GLU A 52 11.13 12.56 -3.13
N LYS A 53 11.03 13.56 -4.02
CA LYS A 53 10.20 13.44 -5.22
C LYS A 53 10.61 12.23 -6.06
N GLY A 54 9.60 11.49 -6.51
CA GLY A 54 9.78 10.28 -7.30
C GLY A 54 9.83 9.01 -6.48
N ASP A 55 10.11 9.08 -5.18
CA ASP A 55 10.14 7.92 -4.29
C ASP A 55 8.75 7.35 -4.04
N TYR A 56 8.74 6.06 -3.68
CA TYR A 56 7.56 5.43 -3.10
C TYR A 56 7.64 5.48 -1.58
N VAL A 57 6.52 5.83 -0.96
CA VAL A 57 6.38 5.88 0.50
C VAL A 57 5.24 4.99 0.95
N ILE A 58 5.39 4.47 2.16
CA ILE A 58 4.34 3.78 2.89
C ILE A 58 3.94 4.68 4.06
N PHE A 59 2.64 4.87 4.27
CA PHE A 59 2.15 5.67 5.37
C PHE A 59 0.81 5.13 5.90
N CYS A 60 0.54 5.43 7.17
CA CYS A 60 -0.77 5.21 7.76
C CYS A 60 -1.73 6.34 7.39
N PRO A 61 -2.93 6.03 6.85
CA PRO A 61 -3.94 7.05 6.61
C PRO A 61 -4.31 7.78 7.90
N PRO A 62 -4.51 9.10 7.89
CA PRO A 62 -5.00 9.83 9.05
C PRO A 62 -6.47 9.46 9.32
N GLU A 63 -6.87 9.50 10.59
CA GLU A 63 -8.25 9.24 11.01
C GLU A 63 -9.21 10.37 10.61
N LYS A 64 -9.65 10.35 9.35
CA LYS A 64 -10.67 11.27 8.79
C LYS A 64 -11.80 10.47 8.16
N ALA A 65 -13.00 11.04 8.14
CA ALA A 65 -14.21 10.39 7.62
C ALA A 65 -14.04 9.82 6.20
N ILE A 66 -13.27 10.49 5.34
CA ILE A 66 -12.99 10.02 3.97
C ILE A 66 -12.23 8.70 3.94
N PHE A 67 -11.30 8.46 4.89
CA PHE A 67 -10.55 7.21 4.97
C PHE A 67 -11.40 6.08 5.56
N SER A 68 -12.30 6.39 6.49
CA SER A 68 -13.29 5.43 6.98
C SER A 68 -14.26 5.02 5.86
N LEU A 69 -14.72 5.97 5.04
CA LEU A 69 -15.55 5.69 3.86
C LEU A 69 -14.78 4.84 2.85
N ALA A 70 -13.53 5.21 2.55
CA ALA A 70 -12.69 4.47 1.62
C ALA A 70 -12.43 3.02 2.10
N GLN A 71 -12.25 2.80 3.40
CA GLN A 71 -12.16 1.46 3.97
C GLN A 71 -13.48 0.69 3.83
N LYS A 72 -14.62 1.31 4.17
CA LYS A 72 -15.96 0.69 4.01
C LYS A 72 -16.25 0.29 2.56
N ARG A 73 -15.77 1.08 1.59
CA ARG A 73 -15.87 0.80 0.14
C ARG A 73 -14.79 -0.17 -0.37
N GLY A 74 -13.87 -0.63 0.48
CA GLY A 74 -12.82 -1.59 0.11
C GLY A 74 -11.63 -1.00 -0.65
N TYR A 75 -11.48 0.33 -0.70
CA TYR A 75 -10.30 0.97 -1.30
C TYR A 75 -9.06 0.90 -0.40
N ILE A 76 -9.28 0.80 0.90
CA ILE A 76 -8.23 0.66 1.91
C ILE A 76 -8.53 -0.64 2.66
N GLY A 77 -7.53 -1.51 2.78
CA GLY A 77 -7.67 -2.72 3.57
C GLY A 77 -7.78 -2.43 5.07
N SER A 78 -8.01 -3.47 5.86
CA SER A 78 -7.82 -3.40 7.32
C SER A 78 -6.36 -3.67 7.67
N GLY A 79 -5.89 -3.10 8.78
CA GLY A 79 -4.51 -3.28 9.22
C GLY A 79 -4.24 -2.68 10.59
N PHE A 80 -2.95 -2.49 10.87
CA PHE A 80 -2.46 -2.05 12.18
C PHE A 80 -2.28 -0.53 12.30
N CYS A 81 -2.69 0.24 11.30
CA CYS A 81 -2.68 1.69 11.42
C CYS A 81 -3.77 2.17 12.40
N PRO A 82 -3.59 3.36 13.00
CA PRO A 82 -4.66 4.02 13.77
C PRO A 82 -5.96 4.09 12.96
N GLY A 83 -7.10 3.88 13.63
CA GLY A 83 -8.39 3.70 12.95
C GLY A 83 -8.63 2.33 12.31
N GLY A 84 -7.70 1.38 12.45
CA GLY A 84 -7.84 0.01 11.92
C GLY A 84 -7.55 -0.10 10.42
N TYR A 85 -6.89 0.90 9.83
CA TYR A 85 -6.60 0.95 8.40
C TYR A 85 -5.38 0.10 8.02
N GLY A 86 -5.36 -0.36 6.77
CA GLY A 86 -4.16 -0.86 6.12
C GLY A 86 -3.21 0.29 5.74
N GLU A 87 -1.91 -0.01 5.67
CA GLU A 87 -0.94 0.94 5.15
C GLU A 87 -1.23 1.26 3.68
N MET A 88 -0.97 2.51 3.28
CA MET A 88 -1.06 2.94 1.88
C MET A 88 0.33 3.15 1.30
N MET A 89 0.51 2.72 0.04
CA MET A 89 1.73 2.99 -0.72
C MET A 89 1.44 3.95 -1.87
N LYS A 90 2.20 5.05 -1.97
CA LYS A 90 2.04 6.08 -3.01
C LYS A 90 3.40 6.60 -3.48
N ARG A 91 3.41 7.25 -4.65
CA ARG A 91 4.59 7.96 -5.18
C ARG A 91 4.53 9.44 -4.81
N ILE A 92 5.65 10.01 -4.37
CA ILE A 92 5.76 11.44 -4.12
C ILE A 92 5.91 12.17 -5.46
N LEU A 93 5.00 13.10 -5.77
CA LEU A 93 5.04 13.88 -7.01
C LEU A 93 5.36 15.37 -6.77
N ALA A 94 5.06 15.88 -5.57
CA ALA A 94 5.37 17.24 -5.14
C ALA A 94 5.93 17.20 -3.71
N ALA A 95 6.82 18.14 -3.39
CA ALA A 95 7.45 18.27 -2.09
C ALA A 95 7.49 19.74 -1.63
N LYS A 96 8.16 20.01 -0.50
CA LYS A 96 8.28 21.36 0.05
C LYS A 96 8.83 22.33 -1.01
N GLY A 97 8.11 23.43 -1.22
CA GLY A 97 8.46 24.47 -2.18
C GLY A 97 7.80 24.32 -3.55
N ASP A 98 7.20 23.17 -3.87
CA ASP A 98 6.41 23.02 -5.09
C ASP A 98 4.99 23.60 -4.91
N GLU A 99 4.46 24.18 -5.97
CA GLU A 99 3.07 24.61 -6.06
C GLU A 99 2.21 23.49 -6.64
N VAL A 100 1.11 23.16 -5.96
CA VAL A 100 0.13 22.18 -6.41
C VAL A 100 -1.20 22.89 -6.66
N ALA A 101 -1.71 22.79 -7.89
CA ALA A 101 -3.01 23.36 -8.28
C ALA A 101 -3.94 22.27 -8.82
N PHE A 102 -5.23 22.42 -8.54
CA PHE A 102 -6.29 21.53 -9.03
C PHE A 102 -7.17 22.31 -10.01
N ARG A 103 -7.43 21.72 -11.18
CA ARG A 103 -8.26 22.28 -12.24
C ARG A 103 -9.16 21.19 -12.82
N ASP A 104 -10.13 21.60 -13.64
CA ASP A 104 -11.09 20.69 -14.25
C ASP A 104 -10.45 19.67 -15.22
N ASP A 105 -9.28 20.00 -15.76
CA ASP A 105 -8.50 19.13 -16.64
C ASP A 105 -7.41 18.32 -15.92
N GLY A 106 -7.11 18.60 -14.66
CA GLY A 106 -6.19 17.79 -13.85
C GLY A 106 -5.49 18.51 -12.71
N VAL A 107 -4.50 17.80 -12.16
CA VAL A 107 -3.59 18.29 -11.12
C VAL A 107 -2.34 18.85 -11.79
N TYR A 108 -1.89 20.01 -11.35
CA TYR A 108 -0.66 20.65 -11.80
C TYR A 108 0.37 20.69 -10.68
N VAL A 109 1.63 20.43 -11.03
CA VAL A 109 2.80 20.64 -10.14
C VAL A 109 3.72 21.64 -10.82
N ASN A 110 3.95 22.79 -10.20
CA ASN A 110 4.75 23.90 -10.76
C ASN A 110 4.33 24.30 -12.19
N GLY A 111 3.03 24.39 -12.43
CA GLY A 111 2.47 24.74 -13.74
C GLY A 111 2.51 23.62 -14.79
N GLN A 112 3.04 22.44 -14.48
CA GLN A 112 3.03 21.27 -15.37
C GLN A 112 1.86 20.34 -15.04
N LEU A 113 1.04 20.01 -16.06
CA LEU A 113 -0.08 19.07 -15.91
C LEU A 113 0.45 17.66 -15.61
N LEU A 114 -0.05 17.06 -14.55
CA LEU A 114 0.23 15.66 -14.22
C LEU A 114 -0.61 14.74 -15.13
N PRO A 115 0.01 13.79 -15.86
CA PRO A 115 -0.73 12.85 -16.68
C PRO A 115 -1.72 12.01 -15.86
N TYR A 116 -2.85 11.65 -16.47
CA TYR A 116 -3.88 10.79 -15.88
C TYR A 116 -4.45 11.31 -14.55
N SER A 117 -4.46 12.64 -14.36
CA SER A 117 -4.93 13.29 -13.13
C SER A 117 -6.29 14.00 -13.26
N LYS A 118 -6.91 13.95 -14.45
CA LYS A 118 -8.23 14.54 -14.67
C LYS A 118 -9.23 13.99 -13.66
N PRO A 119 -9.92 14.84 -12.87
CA PRO A 119 -10.89 14.37 -11.89
C PRO A 119 -12.03 13.59 -12.56
N LEU A 120 -12.49 12.55 -11.88
CA LEU A 120 -13.75 11.89 -12.19
C LEU A 120 -14.86 12.54 -11.36
N SER A 121 -16.07 12.61 -11.91
CA SER A 121 -17.24 13.15 -11.19
C SER A 121 -17.67 12.29 -10.01
N ALA A 122 -17.36 10.99 -10.03
CA ALA A 122 -17.59 10.05 -8.95
C ALA A 122 -16.51 8.95 -8.97
N ASP A 123 -16.24 8.36 -7.81
CA ASP A 123 -15.44 7.14 -7.70
C ASP A 123 -16.26 5.90 -8.11
N PRO A 124 -15.62 4.78 -8.48
CA PRO A 124 -16.33 3.58 -8.92
C PRO A 124 -17.28 2.95 -7.88
N GLY A 125 -17.17 3.36 -6.62
CA GLY A 125 -17.97 2.87 -5.49
C GLY A 125 -19.26 3.67 -5.26
N GLY A 126 -19.55 4.65 -6.11
CA GLY A 126 -20.79 5.43 -6.12
C GLY A 126 -20.75 6.70 -5.25
N PRO A 127 -21.83 7.51 -5.27
CA PRO A 127 -21.97 8.67 -4.40
C PRO A 127 -21.92 8.28 -2.91
#